data_AF-A0A2G9QCQ0-F1
#
_entry.id   AF-A0A2G9QCQ0-F1
#
_cell.length_a   1.000
_cell.length_b   1.000
_cell.length_c   1.000
_cell.angle_alpha   90.00
_cell.angle_beta   90.00
_cell.angle_gamma   90.00
#
_symmetry.space_group_name_H-M   'P 1'
#
loop_
_entity.id
_entity.type
_entity.pdbx_description
1 polymer ?
#
loop_
_entity_poly.entity_id
_entity_poly.type
_entity_poly.pdbx_seq_one_letter_code
_entity_poly.pdbx_strand_id
1 'polypeptide(L)'
;MQYLDRAEKLKDYLKTKDKQGKKPVKESQNEKGFEKRIYIPLPEEAARAQMFRLHLGNTPHSLSEVNIRELAQKTDGYSGADISVIVRDALMQPVRKVQSATHFKKVRGPSRTNPGATVDDLLTPCSPGDPGAIEMTWMEVQGDKLLEPIVCMSDMLRSLVTTRPTVNSEDLLKVKKFTEDFGQEG
;
A
#
# COMPACT_ATOMS: atom_id res chain seq x y z
N MET A 1 -40.78 -5.04 27.66
CA MET A 1 -40.96 -6.27 26.84
C MET A 1 -40.23 -6.26 25.49
N GLN A 2 -40.01 -5.11 24.82
CA GLN A 2 -39.41 -5.07 23.48
C GLN A 2 -37.86 -5.20 23.44
N TYR A 3 -37.16 -4.86 24.53
CA TYR A 3 -35.69 -4.91 24.60
C TYR A 3 -35.11 -6.31 24.87
N LEU A 4 -35.81 -7.14 25.65
CA LEU A 4 -35.39 -8.50 25.96
C LEU A 4 -35.48 -9.41 24.72
N ASP A 5 -36.54 -9.25 23.92
CA ASP A 5 -36.73 -9.93 22.63
C ASP A 5 -35.59 -9.62 21.62
N ARG A 6 -35.09 -8.38 21.62
CA ARG A 6 -33.96 -7.99 20.76
C ARG A 6 -32.64 -8.62 21.20
N ALA A 7 -32.42 -8.76 22.51
CA ALA A 7 -31.23 -9.39 23.06
C ALA A 7 -31.23 -10.92 22.83
N GLU A 8 -32.40 -11.56 22.93
CA GLU A 8 -32.56 -12.99 22.60
C GLU A 8 -32.33 -13.24 21.11
N LYS A 9 -32.92 -12.42 20.22
CA LYS A 9 -32.64 -12.49 18.78
C LYS A 9 -31.16 -12.31 18.44
N LEU A 10 -30.46 -11.43 19.15
CA LEU A 10 -29.02 -11.24 18.95
C LEU A 10 -28.20 -12.44 19.44
N LYS A 11 -28.56 -13.04 20.58
CA LYS A 11 -27.92 -14.27 21.08
C LYS A 11 -28.15 -15.45 20.16
N ASP A 12 -29.34 -15.59 19.59
CA ASP A 12 -29.64 -16.65 18.61
C ASP A 12 -28.91 -16.42 17.29
N TYR A 13 -28.77 -15.17 16.86
CA TYR A 13 -27.94 -14.80 15.70
C TYR A 13 -26.46 -15.15 15.91
N LEU A 14 -25.91 -14.84 17.07
CA LEU A 14 -24.52 -15.15 17.39
C LEU A 14 -24.30 -16.67 17.53
N LYS A 15 -25.23 -17.40 18.17
CA LYS A 15 -25.19 -18.88 18.25
C LYS A 15 -25.31 -19.55 16.87
N THR A 16 -26.10 -18.99 15.96
CA THR A 16 -26.23 -19.52 14.60
C THR A 16 -25.03 -19.17 13.72
N LYS A 17 -24.37 -18.02 13.98
CA LYS A 17 -23.13 -17.62 13.31
C LYS A 17 -21.94 -18.49 13.74
N ASP A 18 -21.81 -18.82 15.03
CA ASP A 18 -20.76 -19.72 15.52
C ASP A 18 -20.96 -21.17 15.05
N LYS A 19 -22.20 -21.59 14.79
CA LYS A 19 -22.52 -22.89 14.16
C LYS A 19 -22.31 -22.89 12.64
N GLN A 20 -22.31 -21.71 12.00
CA GLN A 20 -21.82 -21.56 10.64
C GLN A 20 -20.30 -21.38 10.68
N GLY A 21 -19.59 -22.47 10.98
CA GLY A 21 -18.21 -22.60 10.53
C GLY A 21 -18.15 -22.25 9.04
N LYS A 22 -17.05 -21.61 8.59
CA LYS A 22 -16.82 -21.27 7.18
C LYS A 22 -17.31 -22.43 6.33
N LYS A 23 -18.45 -22.26 5.64
CA LYS A 23 -18.91 -23.28 4.71
C LYS A 23 -17.73 -23.52 3.78
N PRO A 24 -17.30 -24.78 3.55
CA PRO A 24 -16.34 -25.02 2.49
C PRO A 24 -16.91 -24.33 1.25
N VAL A 25 -16.08 -23.50 0.61
CA VAL A 25 -16.42 -22.99 -0.72
C VAL A 25 -16.80 -24.24 -1.50
N LYS A 26 -18.07 -24.37 -1.90
CA LYS A 26 -18.48 -25.49 -2.73
C LYS A 26 -17.58 -25.41 -3.95
N GLU A 27 -16.77 -26.45 -4.17
CA GLU A 27 -16.14 -26.68 -5.47
C GLU A 27 -17.25 -26.53 -6.51
N SER A 28 -17.18 -25.43 -7.23
CA SER A 28 -18.20 -25.04 -8.17
C SER A 28 -18.19 -26.08 -9.28
N GLN A 29 -19.32 -26.76 -9.50
CA GLN A 29 -19.54 -27.64 -10.66
C GLN A 29 -19.54 -26.88 -12.02
N ASN A 30 -18.90 -25.70 -12.10
CA ASN A 30 -18.63 -24.95 -13.33
C ASN A 30 -17.18 -25.14 -13.84
N GLU A 31 -16.48 -26.19 -13.39
CA GLU A 31 -15.17 -26.57 -13.92
C GLU A 31 -15.20 -27.04 -15.39
N LYS A 32 -16.37 -27.40 -15.92
CA LYS A 32 -16.54 -28.00 -17.25
C LYS A 32 -16.63 -27.00 -18.41
N GLY A 33 -16.49 -25.70 -18.16
CA GLY A 33 -16.64 -24.64 -19.17
C GLY A 33 -15.36 -23.92 -19.58
N PHE A 34 -14.22 -24.22 -18.94
CA PHE A 34 -12.93 -23.61 -19.27
C PHE A 34 -12.07 -24.64 -20.01
N GLU A 35 -11.91 -24.46 -21.32
CA GLU A 35 -11.08 -25.30 -22.21
C GLU A 35 -9.58 -25.02 -22.09
N LYS A 36 -9.18 -23.95 -21.39
CA LYS A 36 -7.78 -23.59 -21.13
C LYS A 36 -7.59 -23.10 -19.71
N ARG A 37 -6.79 -23.80 -18.91
CA ARG A 37 -6.43 -23.45 -17.53
C ARG A 37 -4.97 -23.00 -17.46
N ILE A 38 -4.75 -21.72 -17.20
CA ILE A 38 -3.40 -21.14 -17.09
C ILE A 38 -3.14 -20.72 -15.65
N TYR A 39 -2.10 -21.30 -15.05
CA TYR A 39 -1.60 -20.85 -13.75
C TYR A 39 -0.81 -19.55 -13.89
N ILE A 40 -1.13 -18.55 -13.05
CA ILE A 40 -0.38 -17.30 -12.95
C ILE A 40 0.42 -17.34 -11.64
N PRO A 41 1.75 -17.49 -11.70
CA PRO A 41 2.58 -17.55 -10.49
C PRO A 41 2.70 -16.18 -9.80
N LEU A 42 3.20 -16.20 -8.57
CA LEU A 42 3.66 -14.98 -7.91
C LEU A 42 4.79 -14.32 -8.73
N PRO A 43 4.88 -12.98 -8.71
CA PRO A 43 5.89 -12.28 -9.47
C PRO A 43 7.29 -12.55 -8.94
N GLU A 44 8.23 -12.83 -9.84
CA GLU A 44 9.66 -12.88 -9.53
C GLU A 44 10.22 -11.49 -9.22
N GLU A 45 11.44 -11.44 -8.66
CA GLU A 45 12.12 -10.21 -8.25
C GLU A 45 12.10 -9.12 -9.36
N ALA A 46 12.44 -9.48 -10.60
CA ALA A 46 12.45 -8.53 -11.71
C ALA A 46 11.05 -7.96 -12.01
N ALA A 47 10.01 -8.79 -11.92
CA ALA A 47 8.62 -8.37 -12.10
C ALA A 47 8.17 -7.47 -10.93
N ARG A 48 8.55 -7.80 -9.69
CA ARG A 48 8.27 -6.96 -8.51
C ARG A 48 8.94 -5.59 -8.61
N ALA A 49 10.17 -5.52 -9.10
CA ALA A 49 10.85 -4.25 -9.37
C ALA A 49 10.09 -3.40 -10.40
N GLN A 50 9.56 -4.02 -11.46
CA GLN A 50 8.70 -3.32 -12.43
C GLN A 50 7.38 -2.86 -11.81
N MET A 51 6.77 -3.66 -10.94
CA MET A 51 5.56 -3.27 -10.22
C MET A 51 5.79 -2.05 -9.32
N PHE A 52 6.93 -1.97 -8.62
CA PHE A 52 7.31 -0.78 -7.85
C PHE A 52 7.40 0.48 -8.74
N ARG A 53 8.07 0.38 -9.89
CA ARG A 53 8.16 1.50 -10.87
C ARG A 53 6.77 1.92 -11.36
N LEU A 54 5.95 0.94 -11.74
CA LEU A 54 4.62 1.17 -12.27
C LEU A 54 3.71 1.86 -11.24
N HIS A 55 3.74 1.41 -9.99
CA HIS A 55 2.92 1.99 -8.93
C HIS A 55 3.43 3.35 -8.43
N LEU A 56 4.73 3.63 -8.53
CA LEU A 56 5.28 4.97 -8.29
C LEU A 56 4.87 5.96 -9.38
N GLY A 57 4.78 5.49 -10.63
CA GLY A 57 4.36 6.30 -11.77
C GLY A 57 5.21 7.56 -11.93
N ASN A 58 4.55 8.71 -12.08
CA ASN A 58 5.20 10.02 -12.23
C ASN A 58 5.28 10.80 -10.91
N THR A 59 4.93 10.18 -9.78
CA THR A 59 4.97 10.88 -8.48
C THR A 59 6.41 11.21 -8.10
N PRO A 60 6.75 12.46 -7.75
CA PRO A 60 8.10 12.82 -7.34
C PRO A 60 8.59 11.99 -6.15
N HIS A 61 9.73 11.32 -6.32
CA HIS A 61 10.35 10.50 -5.30
C HIS A 61 11.88 10.55 -5.39
N SER A 62 12.54 10.21 -4.28
CA SER A 62 14.01 10.15 -4.20
C SER A 62 14.57 8.73 -4.41
N LEU A 63 13.73 7.76 -4.78
CA LEU A 63 14.15 6.38 -4.96
C LEU A 63 15.03 6.23 -6.20
N SER A 64 16.22 5.65 -6.01
CA SER A 64 17.12 5.25 -7.09
C SER A 64 16.77 3.85 -7.61
N GLU A 65 17.31 3.48 -8.78
CA GLU A 65 17.18 2.12 -9.32
C GLU A 65 17.73 1.03 -8.37
N VAL A 66 18.76 1.36 -7.58
CA VAL A 66 19.31 0.45 -6.56
C VAL A 66 18.28 0.21 -5.45
N ASN A 67 17.59 1.28 -5.00
CA ASN A 67 16.56 1.18 -3.97
C ASN A 67 15.39 0.31 -4.46
N ILE A 68 14.99 0.44 -5.73
CA ILE A 68 13.89 -0.35 -6.30
C ILE A 68 14.23 -1.84 -6.34
N ARG A 69 15.48 -2.18 -6.71
CA ARG A 69 15.95 -3.58 -6.67
C ARG A 69 15.97 -4.11 -5.24
N GLU A 70 16.45 -3.31 -4.29
CA GLU A 70 16.44 -3.70 -2.87
C GLU A 70 15.01 -3.98 -2.35
N LEU A 71 14.04 -3.13 -2.71
CA LEU A 71 12.64 -3.36 -2.35
C LEU A 71 12.11 -4.66 -2.94
N ALA A 72 12.42 -4.95 -4.20
CA ALA A 72 12.01 -6.19 -4.87
C ALA A 72 12.61 -7.46 -4.23
N GLN A 73 13.85 -7.38 -3.74
CA GLN A 73 14.50 -8.46 -3.00
C GLN A 73 13.84 -8.70 -1.64
N LYS A 74 13.45 -7.62 -0.95
CA LYS A 74 12.80 -7.72 0.37
C LYS A 74 11.34 -8.16 0.30
N THR A 75 10.73 -8.18 -0.87
CA THR A 75 9.31 -8.53 -1.07
C THR A 75 9.12 -9.92 -1.69
N ASP A 76 10.00 -10.86 -1.35
CA ASP A 76 9.81 -12.23 -1.79
C ASP A 76 8.53 -12.86 -1.24
N GLY A 77 7.79 -13.56 -2.11
CA GLY A 77 6.46 -14.10 -1.80
C GLY A 77 5.33 -13.06 -1.79
N TYR A 78 5.60 -11.78 -2.08
CA TYR A 78 4.54 -10.76 -2.18
C TYR A 78 3.84 -10.83 -3.53
N SER A 79 2.52 -10.68 -3.51
CA SER A 79 1.71 -10.52 -4.72
C SER A 79 1.80 -9.09 -5.26
N GLY A 80 1.35 -8.88 -6.50
CA GLY A 80 1.23 -7.52 -7.04
C GLY A 80 0.27 -6.63 -6.24
N ALA A 81 -0.75 -7.23 -5.61
CA ALA A 81 -1.66 -6.50 -4.73
C ALA A 81 -0.94 -6.00 -3.46
N ASP A 82 -0.08 -6.84 -2.87
CA ASP A 82 0.69 -6.45 -1.68
C ASP A 82 1.67 -5.30 -2.01
N ILE A 83 2.34 -5.36 -3.15
CA ILE A 83 3.23 -4.27 -3.62
C ILE A 83 2.43 -2.98 -3.85
N SER A 84 1.25 -3.06 -4.46
CA SER A 84 0.37 -1.91 -4.64
C SER A 84 -0.01 -1.24 -3.32
N VAL A 85 -0.27 -2.05 -2.28
CA VAL A 85 -0.58 -1.55 -0.93
C VAL A 85 0.63 -0.84 -0.32
N ILE A 86 1.82 -1.44 -0.40
CA ILE A 86 3.07 -0.85 0.10
C ILE A 86 3.31 0.52 -0.53
N VAL A 87 3.28 0.59 -1.86
CA VAL A 87 3.54 1.85 -2.56
C VAL A 87 2.50 2.89 -2.21
N ARG A 88 1.21 2.54 -2.18
CA ARG A 88 0.14 3.48 -1.86
C ARG A 88 0.26 4.04 -0.44
N ASP A 89 0.61 3.22 0.53
CA ASP A 89 0.81 3.69 1.89
C ASP A 89 2.08 4.56 2.02
N ALA A 90 3.15 4.24 1.30
CA ALA A 90 4.34 5.09 1.21
C ALA A 90 4.03 6.45 0.55
N LEU A 91 3.23 6.47 -0.52
CA LEU A 91 2.80 7.70 -1.20
C LEU A 91 1.96 8.61 -0.31
N MET A 92 1.34 8.08 0.75
CA MET A 92 0.60 8.88 1.75
C MET A 92 1.49 9.43 2.87
N GLN A 93 2.76 9.02 2.97
CA GLN A 93 3.66 9.49 4.04
C GLN A 93 3.90 11.01 3.98
N PRO A 94 4.09 11.65 2.82
CA PRO A 94 4.18 13.11 2.74
C PRO A 94 2.99 13.84 3.36
N VAL A 95 1.78 13.39 3.05
CA VAL A 95 0.54 13.97 3.59
C VAL A 95 0.50 13.83 5.11
N ARG A 96 0.84 12.65 5.64
CA ARG A 96 0.90 12.40 7.09
C ARG A 96 1.96 13.27 7.78
N LYS A 97 3.13 13.45 7.16
CA LYS A 97 4.21 14.33 7.65
C LYS A 97 3.74 15.78 7.74
N VAL A 98 3.09 16.28 6.68
CA VAL A 98 2.52 17.64 6.68
C VAL A 98 1.46 17.81 7.77
N GLN A 99 0.52 16.87 7.87
CA GLN A 99 -0.58 16.97 8.84
C GLN A 99 -0.13 16.92 10.31
N SER A 100 0.93 16.16 10.60
CA SER A 100 1.48 16.01 11.95
C SER A 100 2.63 16.97 12.27
N ALA A 101 3.03 17.82 11.31
CA ALA A 101 4.10 18.79 11.51
C ALA A 101 3.67 19.89 12.47
N THR A 102 4.56 20.19 13.42
CA THR A 102 4.43 21.33 14.34
C THR A 102 5.30 22.51 13.91
N HIS A 103 6.26 22.27 13.00
CA HIS A 103 7.21 23.28 12.54
C HIS A 103 7.39 23.19 11.03
N PHE A 104 7.52 24.35 10.39
CA PHE A 104 7.81 24.49 8.98
C PHE A 104 9.02 25.41 8.79
N LYS A 105 9.78 25.19 7.72
CA LYS A 105 10.86 26.11 7.35
C LYS A 105 10.67 26.64 5.94
N LYS A 106 11.14 27.86 5.71
CA LYS A 106 11.18 28.48 4.39
C LYS A 106 12.25 27.83 3.52
N VAL A 107 11.89 27.47 2.29
CA VAL A 107 12.77 26.82 1.33
C VAL A 107 12.55 27.39 -0.07
N ARG A 108 13.62 27.30 -0.86
CA ARG A 108 13.60 27.62 -2.28
C ARG A 108 13.10 26.42 -3.08
N GLY A 109 12.17 26.64 -4.00
CA GLY A 109 11.64 25.58 -4.85
C GLY A 109 10.80 26.08 -6.04
N PRO A 110 10.31 25.16 -6.88
CA PRO A 110 9.52 25.51 -8.05
C PRO A 110 8.17 26.11 -7.63
N SER A 111 7.75 27.18 -8.29
CA SER A 111 6.44 27.79 -8.06
C SER A 111 5.32 26.84 -8.47
N ARG A 112 4.28 26.75 -7.64
CA ARG A 112 3.07 25.98 -7.93
C ARG A 112 2.25 26.55 -9.08
N THR A 113 2.30 27.88 -9.25
CA THR A 113 1.51 28.59 -10.28
C THR A 113 2.27 28.72 -11.59
N ASN A 114 3.61 28.70 -11.56
CA ASN A 114 4.44 28.78 -12.74
C ASN A 114 5.67 27.85 -12.61
N PRO A 115 5.61 26.60 -13.12
CA PRO A 115 6.68 25.62 -12.96
C PRO A 115 8.05 26.03 -13.50
N GLY A 116 8.12 27.02 -14.40
CA GLY A 116 9.38 27.56 -14.91
C GLY A 116 10.03 28.60 -13.99
N ALA A 117 9.33 29.05 -12.94
CA ALA A 117 9.82 30.02 -11.98
C ALA A 117 10.18 29.36 -10.65
N THR A 118 11.26 29.83 -10.02
CA THR A 118 11.66 29.43 -8.66
C THR A 118 11.27 30.53 -7.67
N VAL A 119 10.74 30.14 -6.51
CA VAL A 119 10.37 31.05 -5.42
C VAL A 119 11.08 30.64 -4.13
N ASP A 120 11.32 31.60 -3.25
CA ASP A 120 12.13 31.42 -2.03
C ASP A 120 11.29 31.37 -0.73
N ASP A 121 9.96 31.36 -0.86
CA ASP A 121 9.01 31.49 0.24
C ASP A 121 8.11 30.26 0.44
N LEU A 122 8.47 29.10 -0.11
CA LEU A 122 7.75 27.86 0.15
C LEU A 122 8.01 27.37 1.57
N LEU A 123 7.03 26.70 2.16
CA LEU A 123 7.10 26.13 3.49
C LEU A 123 7.03 24.61 3.41
N THR A 124 8.02 23.94 4.00
CA THR A 124 8.06 22.48 4.09
C THR A 124 8.16 22.04 5.55
N PRO A 125 7.53 20.92 5.95
CA PRO A 125 7.68 20.37 7.30
C PRO A 125 9.14 20.17 7.69
N CYS A 126 9.49 20.51 8.93
CA CYS A 126 10.84 20.37 9.46
C CYS A 126 10.82 19.96 10.94
N SER A 127 11.99 19.61 11.47
CA SER A 127 12.12 19.30 12.90
C SER A 127 12.13 20.59 13.72
N PRO A 128 11.61 20.59 14.97
CA PRO A 128 11.62 21.79 15.83
C PRO A 128 13.01 22.40 16.08
N GLY A 129 14.07 21.57 16.04
CA GLY A 129 15.45 22.02 16.22
C GLY A 129 16.15 22.49 14.94
N ASP A 130 15.48 22.46 13.78
CA ASP A 130 16.12 22.85 12.51
C ASP A 130 16.35 24.38 12.47
N PRO A 131 17.50 24.85 11.94
CA PRO A 131 17.73 26.27 11.74
C PRO A 131 16.65 26.90 10.85
N GLY A 132 15.98 27.94 11.37
CA GLY A 132 14.88 28.61 10.67
C GLY A 132 13.55 27.87 10.74
N ALA A 133 13.41 26.88 11.63
CA ALA A 133 12.12 26.29 11.97
C ALA A 133 11.19 27.37 12.57
N ILE A 134 9.99 27.44 12.05
CA ILE A 134 8.93 28.31 12.53
C ILE A 134 7.84 27.40 13.08
N GLU A 135 7.49 27.61 14.35
CA GLU A 135 6.39 26.89 14.99
C GLU A 135 5.07 27.33 14.35
N MET A 136 4.43 26.42 13.62
CA MET A 136 3.13 26.60 12.99
C MET A 136 2.59 25.26 12.49
N THR A 137 1.27 25.17 12.36
CA THR A 137 0.60 23.99 11.82
C THR A 137 0.33 24.14 10.32
N TRP A 138 0.04 23.02 9.64
CA TRP A 138 -0.32 23.04 8.22
C TRP A 138 -1.56 23.91 7.92
N MET A 139 -2.44 24.15 8.90
CA MET A 139 -3.63 24.99 8.75
C MET A 139 -3.29 26.46 8.51
N GLU A 140 -2.11 26.90 8.95
CA GLU A 140 -1.62 28.27 8.81
C GLU A 140 -0.83 28.47 7.50
N VAL A 141 -0.45 27.38 6.82
CA VAL A 141 0.30 27.41 5.57
C VAL A 141 -0.64 27.65 4.40
N GLN A 142 -0.35 28.66 3.57
CA GLN A 142 -1.09 28.92 2.34
C GLN A 142 -0.89 27.78 1.33
N GLY A 143 -1.95 27.38 0.63
CA GLY A 143 -1.94 26.21 -0.25
C GLY A 143 -0.93 26.29 -1.40
N ASP A 144 -0.67 27.49 -1.93
CA ASP A 144 0.33 27.73 -2.99
C ASP A 144 1.77 27.81 -2.45
N LYS A 145 1.94 27.93 -1.13
CA LYS A 145 3.23 28.00 -0.44
C LYS A 145 3.65 26.68 0.18
N LEU A 146 2.75 25.72 0.34
CA LEU A 146 3.09 24.40 0.86
C LEU A 146 3.99 23.65 -0.14
N LEU A 147 5.13 23.15 0.35
CA LEU A 147 5.99 22.21 -0.35
C LEU A 147 5.99 20.87 0.38
N GLU A 148 5.20 19.91 -0.11
CA GLU A 148 5.21 18.55 0.42
C GLU A 148 6.60 17.90 0.26
N PRO A 149 7.05 17.14 1.27
CA PRO A 149 8.25 16.34 1.12
C PRO A 149 8.01 15.23 0.09
N ILE A 150 9.02 14.89 -0.71
CA ILE A 150 8.92 13.78 -1.65
C ILE A 150 9.05 12.43 -0.92
N VAL A 151 8.49 11.39 -1.53
CA VAL A 151 8.58 10.02 -0.99
C VAL A 151 10.03 9.54 -1.06
N CYS A 152 10.49 8.90 0.02
CA CYS A 152 11.85 8.36 0.10
C CYS A 152 11.90 6.91 0.58
N MET A 153 13.11 6.33 0.61
CA MET A 153 13.31 4.92 0.95
C MET A 153 12.79 4.58 2.36
N SER A 154 12.93 5.48 3.33
CA SER A 154 12.41 5.24 4.68
C SER A 154 10.88 5.12 4.71
N ASP A 155 10.17 5.80 3.80
CA ASP A 155 8.72 5.72 3.70
C ASP A 155 8.29 4.35 3.16
N MET A 156 9.00 3.84 2.15
CA MET A 156 8.80 2.50 1.61
C MET A 156 9.09 1.41 2.64
N LEU A 157 10.22 1.51 3.34
CA LEU A 157 10.60 0.54 4.37
C LEU A 157 9.61 0.53 5.55
N ARG A 158 9.13 1.69 5.97
CA ARG A 158 8.07 1.79 6.99
C ARG A 158 6.82 1.03 6.55
N SER A 159 6.41 1.24 5.30
CA SER A 159 5.23 0.57 4.75
C SER A 159 5.42 -0.95 4.70
N LEU A 160 6.59 -1.40 4.21
CA LEU A 160 6.96 -2.82 4.13
C LEU A 160 6.91 -3.52 5.49
N VAL A 161 7.37 -2.87 6.57
CA VAL A 161 7.31 -3.44 7.94
C VAL A 161 5.87 -3.73 8.38
N THR A 162 4.90 -2.93 7.92
CA THR A 162 3.49 -3.06 8.31
C THR A 162 2.69 -3.97 7.38
N THR A 163 3.12 -4.16 6.14
CA THR A 163 2.42 -5.00 5.16
C THR A 163 3.00 -6.41 5.13
N ARG A 164 2.18 -7.40 5.51
CA ARG A 164 2.52 -8.83 5.39
C ARG A 164 2.09 -9.38 4.03
N PRO A 165 2.80 -10.38 3.47
CA PRO A 165 2.37 -11.04 2.23
C PRO A 165 1.04 -11.74 2.46
N THR A 166 0.12 -11.60 1.50
CA THR A 166 -1.23 -12.17 1.61
C THR A 166 -1.28 -13.64 1.20
N VAL A 167 -0.36 -14.08 0.33
CA VAL A 167 -0.27 -15.46 -0.12
C VAL A 167 0.63 -16.26 0.83
N ASN A 168 0.08 -17.30 1.44
CA ASN A 168 0.83 -18.20 2.31
C ASN A 168 1.36 -19.43 1.53
N SER A 169 2.26 -20.18 2.15
CA SER A 169 2.87 -21.37 1.57
C SER A 169 1.88 -22.52 1.32
N GLU A 170 0.83 -22.66 2.14
CA GLU A 170 -0.18 -23.71 1.95
C GLU A 170 -0.99 -23.51 0.68
N ASP A 171 -1.31 -22.25 0.36
CA ASP A 171 -2.03 -21.90 -0.86
C ASP A 171 -1.18 -22.18 -2.10
N LEU A 172 0.13 -21.91 -2.04
CA LEU A 172 1.06 -22.26 -3.11
C LEU A 172 1.15 -23.78 -3.33
N LEU A 173 1.12 -24.59 -2.26
CA LEU A 173 1.13 -26.05 -2.36
C LEU A 173 -0.14 -26.59 -3.02
N LYS A 174 -1.32 -26.04 -2.68
CA LYS A 174 -2.58 -26.42 -3.32
C LYS A 174 -2.56 -26.13 -4.81
N VAL A 175 -2.04 -24.96 -5.20
CA VAL A 175 -1.97 -24.58 -6.61
C VAL A 175 -0.93 -25.39 -7.36
N LYS A 176 0.21 -25.72 -6.74
CA LYS A 176 1.21 -26.62 -7.33
C LYS A 176 0.62 -28.00 -7.60
N LYS A 177 -0.04 -28.59 -6.59
CA LYS A 177 -0.72 -29.88 -6.74
C LYS A 177 -1.76 -29.86 -7.86
N PHE A 178 -2.59 -28.82 -7.90
CA PHE A 178 -3.57 -28.65 -8.97
C PHE A 178 -2.90 -28.52 -10.35
N THR A 179 -1.79 -27.78 -10.45
CA THR A 179 -1.05 -27.62 -11.71
C THR A 179 -0.41 -28.93 -12.17
N GLU A 180 0.07 -29.76 -11.24
CA GLU A 180 0.59 -31.11 -11.52
C GLU A 180 -0.52 -32.07 -11.98
N ASP A 181 -1.70 -32.00 -11.34
CA ASP A 181 -2.83 -32.89 -11.62
C ASP A 181 -3.51 -32.59 -12.97
N PHE A 182 -3.53 -31.32 -13.41
CA PHE A 182 -4.29 -30.88 -14.60
C PHE A 182 -3.45 -30.28 -15.74
N GLY A 183 -2.16 -30.00 -15.52
CA GLY A 183 -1.28 -29.37 -16.52
C GLY A 183 -1.58 -27.88 -16.78
N GLN A 184 -0.86 -27.27 -17.73
CA GLN A 184 -1.04 -25.87 -18.16
C GLN A 184 -1.79 -25.72 -19.50
N GLU A 185 -2.12 -26.84 -20.16
CA GLU A 185 -2.71 -26.87 -21.51
C GLU A 185 -4.13 -27.46 -21.58
N GLY A 186 -4.74 -27.76 -20.42
CA GLY A 186 -6.06 -28.39 -20.35
C GLY A 186 -7.22 -27.45 -20.56
#